data_AF-A0A5K1FC06-F1
#
_entry.id   AF-A0A5K1FC06-F1
#
_cell.length_a   1.000
_cell.length_b   1.000
_cell.length_c   1.000
_cell.angle_alpha   90.00
_cell.angle_beta   90.00
_cell.angle_gamma   90.00
#
_symmetry.space_group_name_H-M   'P 1'
#
loop_
_entity.id
_entity.type
_entity.pdbx_description
1 polymer ?
#
loop_
_entity_poly.entity_id
_entity_poly.type
_entity_poly.pdbx_seq_one_letter_code
_entity_poly.pdbx_strand_id
1 'polypeptide(L)' 'VATFIVQKILVDDVGLAYICATAERFFAVGRVLGTMVASLTEQPSLRLLKHIIRCYLRLSDNP' A
#
# COMPACT_ATOMS: atom_id res chain seq x y z
N VAL A 1 -6.45 -8.77 6.65
CA VAL A 1 -7.60 -7.82 6.64
C VAL A 1 -7.13 -6.39 6.38
N ALA A 2 -6.15 -5.85 7.13
CA ALA A 2 -5.66 -4.47 6.95
C ALA A 2 -5.15 -4.14 5.52
N THR A 3 -4.42 -5.06 4.86
CA THR A 3 -3.92 -4.85 3.48
C THR A 3 -5.03 -4.66 2.46
N PHE A 4 -6.16 -5.37 2.64
CA PHE A 4 -7.31 -5.28 1.74
C PHE A 4 -8.01 -3.92 1.84
N ILE A 5 -8.02 -3.31 3.03
CA ILE A 5 -8.61 -2.00 3.25
C ILE A 5 -7.75 -0.92 2.57
N VAL A 6 -6.43 -0.96 2.78
CA VAL A 6 -5.49 -0.02 2.13
C VAL A 6 -5.55 -0.15 0.61
N GLN A 7 -5.60 -1.38 0.09
CA GLN A 7 -5.71 -1.60 -1.35
C GLN A 7 -7.02 -1.02 -1.90
N LYS A 8 -8.15 -1.18 -1.21
CA LYS A 8 -9.42 -0.60 -1.65
C LYS A 8 -9.39 0.93 -1.68
N ILE A 9 -8.75 1.57 -0.69
CA ILE A 9 -8.59 3.02 -0.65
C ILE A 9 -7.70 3.50 -1.80
N LEU A 10 -6.61 2.80 -2.11
CA LEU A 10 -5.71 3.18 -3.20
C LEU A 10 -6.31 2.99 -4.60
N VAL A 11 -7.25 2.05 -4.77
CA VAL A 11 -7.97 1.86 -6.04
C VAL A 11 -8.88 3.05 -6.37
N ASP A 12 -9.31 3.80 -5.36
CA ASP A 12 -10.10 5.02 -5.54
C ASP A 12 -9.19 6.25 -5.74
N ASP A 13 -9.49 7.08 -6.74
CA ASP A 13 -8.71 8.28 -7.05
C ASP A 13 -8.72 9.29 -5.90
N VAL A 14 -9.87 9.45 -5.23
CA VAL A 14 -10.00 10.35 -4.07
C VAL A 14 -9.20 9.82 -2.89
N GLY A 15 -9.25 8.50 -2.66
CA GLY A 15 -8.43 7.83 -1.64
C GLY A 15 -6.93 7.97 -1.89
N LEU A 16 -6.46 7.79 -3.13
CA LEU A 16 -5.06 8.00 -3.51
C LEU A 16 -4.63 9.45 -3.25
N ALA A 17 -5.41 10.42 -3.73
CA ALA A 17 -5.11 11.85 -3.52
C ALA A 17 -5.07 12.19 -2.02
N TYR A 18 -5.98 11.64 -1.21
CA TYR A 18 -5.98 11.86 0.24
C TYR A 18 -4.72 11.34 0.93
N ILE A 19 -4.24 10.16 0.53
CA ILE A 19 -3.02 9.53 1.07
C ILE A 19 -1.79 10.35 0.67
N CYS A 20 -1.72 10.80 -0.58
CA CYS A 20 -0.56 11.55 -1.09
C CYS A 20 -0.61 13.05 -0.76
N ALA A 21 -1.72 13.56 -0.21
CA ALA A 21 -1.87 14.98 0.13
C ALA A 21 -0.86 15.49 1.16
N THR A 22 -0.34 14.63 2.04
CA THR A 22 0.67 15.00 3.02
C THR A 22 1.73 13.92 3.17
N ALA A 23 2.97 14.33 3.45
CA ALA A 23 4.08 13.42 3.70
C ALA A 23 3.78 12.44 4.84
N GLU A 24 3.16 12.91 5.92
CA GLU A 24 2.80 12.08 7.07
C GLU A 24 1.90 10.89 6.68
N ARG A 25 0.84 11.15 5.89
CA ARG A 25 -0.08 10.12 5.43
C ARG A 25 0.59 9.14 4.48
N PHE A 26 1.39 9.67 3.55
CA PHE A 26 2.16 8.85 2.62
C PHE A 26 3.13 7.91 3.36
N PHE A 27 3.91 8.43 4.31
CA PHE A 27 4.87 7.64 5.08
C PHE A 27 4.18 6.64 6.02
N ALA A 28 3.01 6.98 6.57
CA ALA A 28 2.23 6.04 7.37
C ALA A 28 1.83 4.80 6.54
N VAL A 29 1.31 5.00 5.33
CA VAL A 29 0.97 3.91 4.41
C VAL A 29 2.22 3.16 3.96
N GLY A 30 3.28 3.88 3.58
CA GLY A 30 4.55 3.28 3.15
C GLY A 30 5.18 2.37 4.22
N ARG A 31 5.12 2.76 5.49
CA ARG A 31 5.61 1.95 6.61
C ARG A 31 4.82 0.65 6.76
N VAL A 32 3.50 0.71 6.68
CA VAL A 32 2.63 -0.48 6.76
C VAL A 32 2.93 -1.44 5.61
N LEU A 33 3.05 -0.94 4.38
CA LEU A 33 3.43 -1.77 3.23
C LEU A 33 4.81 -2.40 3.42
N GLY A 34 5.79 -1.64 3.92
CA GLY A 34 7.13 -2.14 4.22
C GLY A 34 7.14 -3.27 5.26
N THR A 35 6.38 -3.12 6.36
CA THR A 35 6.22 -4.20 7.35
C THR A 35 5.59 -5.45 6.75
N MET A 36 4.63 -5.29 5.83
CA MET A 36 4.02 -6.44 5.14
C MET A 36 5.02 -7.15 4.21
N VAL A 37 5.88 -6.40 3.50
CA VAL A 37 6.97 -7.00 2.71
C VAL A 37 7.94 -7.76 3.62
N ALA A 38 8.32 -7.19 4.75
CA ALA A 38 9.18 -7.86 5.72
C ALA A 38 8.56 -9.17 6.22
N SER A 39 7.26 -9.22 6.54
CA SER A 39 6.60 -10.46 6.97
C SER A 39 6.57 -11.57 5.92
N LEU A 40 6.71 -11.23 4.63
CA LEU A 40 6.72 -12.22 3.55
C LEU A 40 8.02 -13.04 3.51
N THR A 41 9.09 -12.59 4.16
CA THR A 41 10.34 -13.36 4.25
C THR A 41 10.17 -14.57 5.16
N GLU A 42 9.39 -14.43 6.23
CA GLU A 42 9.08 -15.50 7.18
C GLU A 42 7.93 -16.38 6.69
N GLN A 43 6.88 -15.77 6.15
CA GLN A 43 5.69 -16.47 5.65
C GLN A 43 5.38 -16.04 4.21
N PRO A 44 5.98 -16.71 3.21
CA PRO A 44 5.80 -16.32 1.82
C PRO A 44 4.35 -16.51 1.36
N SER A 45 3.82 -15.47 0.69
CA SER A 45 2.48 -15.48 0.11
C SER A 45 2.46 -14.71 -1.20
N LEU A 46 2.38 -15.45 -2.32
CA LEU A 46 2.33 -14.88 -3.67
C LEU A 46 1.11 -13.97 -3.86
N ARG A 47 -0.03 -14.35 -3.28
CA ARG A 47 -1.26 -13.55 -3.34
C ARG A 47 -1.06 -12.21 -2.67
N LEU A 48 -0.54 -12.20 -1.44
CA LEU A 48 -0.31 -10.98 -0.67
C LEU A 48 0.74 -10.09 -1.34
N LEU A 49 1.86 -10.67 -1.79
CA LEU A 49 2.90 -9.95 -2.53
C LEU A 49 2.33 -9.23 -3.76
N LYS A 50 1.49 -9.91 -4.55
CA LYS A 50 0.83 -9.31 -5.71
C LYS A 50 -0.09 -8.15 -5.33
N HIS A 51 -0.72 -8.17 -4.16
CA HIS A 51 -1.51 -7.04 -3.67
C HIS A 51 -0.62 -5.88 -3.25
N ILE A 52 0.48 -6.13 -2.53
CA ILE A 52 1.43 -5.10 -2.08
C ILE A 52 2.08 -4.39 -3.27
N ILE A 53 2.54 -5.13 -4.29
CA ILE A 53 3.14 -4.55 -5.50
C ILE A 53 2.15 -3.59 -6.17
N ARG A 54 0.87 -3.95 -6.26
CA ARG A 54 -0.16 -3.06 -6.83
C ARG A 54 -0.38 -1.79 -6.01
N CYS A 55 -0.31 -1.88 -4.68
CA CYS A 55 -0.40 -0.69 -3.83
C CYS A 55 0.78 0.28 -4.11
N TYR A 56 2.01 -0.25 -4.21
CA TYR A 56 3.18 0.58 -4.55
C TYR A 56 3.09 1.19 -5.95
N LEU A 57 2.66 0.41 -6.96
CA LEU A 57 2.44 0.93 -8.31
C LEU A 57 1.41 2.07 -8.31
N ARG A 58 0.31 1.89 -7.57
CA ARG A 58 -0.73 2.91 -7.49
C ARG A 58 -0.27 4.18 -6.78
N LEU A 59 0.58 4.06 -5.76
CA LEU A 59 1.22 5.21 -5.14
C LEU A 59 2.12 5.98 -6.11
N SER A 60 2.77 5.28 -7.06
CA SER A 60 3.59 5.93 -8.09
C SER A 60 2.80 6.59 -9.22
N ASP A 61 1.48 6.37 -9.31
CA ASP A 61 0.63 7.10 -10.26
C ASP A 61 0.39 8.56 -9.83
N ASN A 62 0.69 8.90 -8.56
CA ASN A 62 0.57 10.25 -8.06
C ASN A 62 1.84 11.06 -8.44
N PRO A 63 1.71 12.16 -9.20
CA PRO A 63 2.83 12.94 -9.73
C PRO A 63 3.58 13.76 -8.67
#